data_AF-A0A7W7GNT1-F1
#
_entry.id   AF-A0A7W7GNT1-F1
#
_cell.length_a   1.000
_cell.length_b   1.000
_cell.length_c   1.000
_cell.angle_alpha   90.00
_cell.angle_beta   90.00
_cell.angle_gamma   90.00
#
_symmetry.space_group_name_H-M   'P 1'
#
loop_
_entity.id
_entity.type
_entity.pdbx_description
1 polymer ?
#
loop_
_entity_poly.entity_id
_entity_poly.type
_entity_poly.pdbx_seq_one_letter_code
_entity_poly.pdbx_strand_id
1 'polypeptide(L)' 'MAKELDFLKGVDKLHAFYTENVRMLAHAYDIDEEQASRLLFQHDFQNVARSILRAPRVDLMEPPPEL' A
#
# COMPACT_ATOMS: atom_id res chain seq x y z
N MET A 1 19.72 -0.68 -16.94
CA MET A 1 19.09 0.60 -16.57
C MET A 1 17.59 0.65 -16.87
N ALA A 2 17.12 0.46 -18.12
CA ALA A 2 15.66 0.50 -18.40
C ALA A 2 14.86 -0.57 -17.61
N LYS A 3 15.31 -1.84 -17.64
CA LYS A 3 14.65 -2.96 -16.94
C LYS A 3 14.61 -2.79 -15.41
N GLU A 4 15.65 -2.23 -14.82
CA GLU A 4 15.72 -1.98 -13.37
C GLU A 4 14.75 -0.87 -12.97
N LEU A 5 14.63 0.19 -13.79
CA LEU A 5 13.69 1.27 -13.56
C LEU A 5 12.23 0.79 -13.69
N ASP A 6 11.93 -0.05 -14.68
CA ASP A 6 10.58 -0.62 -14.86
C ASP A 6 10.22 -1.59 -13.74
N PHE A 7 11.19 -2.36 -13.25
CA PHE A 7 11.02 -3.18 -12.06
C PHE A 7 10.66 -2.32 -10.83
N LEU A 8 11.38 -1.24 -10.57
CA LEU A 8 11.10 -0.34 -9.45
C LEU A 8 9.72 0.32 -9.57
N LYS A 9 9.28 0.71 -10.77
CA LYS A 9 7.92 1.19 -11.01
C LYS A 9 6.87 0.13 -10.70
N GLY A 10 7.11 -1.12 -11.09
CA GLY A 10 6.24 -2.25 -10.76
C GLY A 10 6.13 -2.46 -9.25
N VAL A 11 7.25 -2.38 -8.53
CA VAL A 11 7.28 -2.49 -7.06
C VAL A 11 6.49 -1.34 -6.40
N ASP A 12 6.63 -0.08 -6.86
CA ASP A 12 5.87 1.04 -6.31
C ASP A 12 4.36 0.90 -6.54
N LYS A 13 3.93 0.41 -7.73
CA LYS A 13 2.52 0.10 -8.00
C LYS A 13 1.98 -1.00 -7.10
N LEU A 14 2.72 -2.10 -6.95
CA LEU A 14 2.35 -3.17 -6.02
C LEU A 14 2.28 -2.65 -4.58
N HIS A 15 3.23 -1.79 -4.19
CA HIS A 15 3.23 -1.12 -2.89
C HIS A 15 1.97 -0.33 -2.63
N ALA A 16 1.56 0.50 -3.60
CA ALA A 16 0.36 1.30 -3.48
C ALA A 16 -0.88 0.41 -3.37
N PHE A 17 -0.99 -0.61 -4.22
CA PHE A 17 -2.12 -1.54 -4.25
C PHE A 17 -2.29 -2.32 -2.94
N TYR A 18 -1.23 -2.98 -2.44
CA TYR A 18 -1.39 -3.72 -1.19
C TYR A 18 -1.69 -2.80 0.00
N THR A 19 -1.17 -1.56 0.00
CA THR A 19 -1.42 -0.63 1.11
C THR A 19 -2.91 -0.31 1.21
N GLU A 20 -3.59 -0.17 0.07
CA GLU A 20 -5.04 0.02 0.04
C GLU A 20 -5.80 -1.20 0.53
N ASN A 21 -5.39 -2.40 0.14
CA ASN A 21 -5.99 -3.64 0.67
C ASN A 21 -5.84 -3.74 2.19
N VAL A 22 -4.72 -3.27 2.75
CA VAL A 22 -4.54 -3.23 4.21
C VAL A 22 -5.46 -2.20 4.88
N ARG A 23 -5.70 -1.03 4.27
CA ARG A 23 -6.71 -0.07 4.78
C ARG A 23 -8.11 -0.69 4.79
N MET A 24 -8.51 -1.27 3.66
CA MET A 24 -9.80 -1.94 3.54
C MET A 24 -9.96 -3.06 4.58
N LEU A 25 -8.90 -3.83 4.83
CA LEU A 25 -8.89 -4.85 5.87
C LEU A 25 -9.04 -4.23 7.27
N ALA A 26 -8.27 -3.19 7.59
CA ALA A 26 -8.40 -2.49 8.88
C ALA A 26 -9.82 -2.01 9.12
N HIS A 27 -10.44 -1.38 8.11
CA HIS A 27 -11.85 -0.96 8.17
C HIS A 27 -12.82 -2.13 8.36
N ALA A 28 -12.60 -3.28 7.73
CA ALA A 28 -13.45 -4.45 7.92
C ALA A 28 -13.41 -5.03 9.35
N TYR A 29 -12.35 -4.71 10.12
CA TYR A 29 -12.19 -5.08 11.52
C TYR A 29 -12.50 -3.92 12.49
N ASP A 30 -13.08 -2.82 12.01
CA ASP A 30 -13.34 -1.60 12.79
C ASP A 30 -12.07 -1.00 13.44
N ILE A 31 -10.91 -1.17 12.80
CA ILE A 31 -9.62 -0.64 13.22
C ILE A 31 -9.31 0.60 12.37
N ASP A 32 -9.04 1.74 13.03
CA ASP A 32 -8.61 2.95 12.31
C ASP A 32 -7.16 2.84 11.80
N GLU A 33 -6.79 3.69 10.85
CA GLU A 33 -5.47 3.65 10.21
C GLU A 33 -4.31 3.89 11.19
N GLU A 34 -4.50 4.68 12.26
CA GLU A 34 -3.48 4.91 13.28
C GLU A 34 -3.25 3.67 14.14
N GLN A 35 -4.33 3.02 14.57
CA GLN A 35 -4.28 1.76 15.32
C GLN A 35 -3.66 0.65 14.47
N ALA A 36 -4.09 0.54 13.21
CA ALA A 36 -3.51 -0.39 12.26
C ALA A 36 -2.01 -0.12 12.05
N SER A 37 -1.60 1.15 11.89
CA SER A 37 -0.19 1.54 11.80
C SER A 37 0.62 1.08 13.03
N ARG A 38 0.10 1.32 14.24
CA ARG A 38 0.74 0.88 15.50
C ARG A 38 0.89 -0.64 15.57
N LEU A 39 -0.16 -1.39 15.24
CA LEU A 39 -0.12 -2.85 15.21
C LEU A 39 0.89 -3.38 14.18
N LEU A 40 0.83 -2.86 12.96
CA LEU A 40 1.76 -3.24 11.89
C LEU A 40 3.22 -2.97 12.28
N PHE A 41 3.49 -1.86 12.96
CA PHE A 41 4.83 -1.52 13.43
C PHE A 41 5.35 -2.50 14.49
N GLN A 42 4.49 -2.95 15.41
CA GLN A 42 4.85 -3.93 16.46
C GLN A 42 5.17 -5.32 15.90
N HIS A 43 4.72 -5.63 14.69
CA HIS A 43 4.92 -6.90 14.01
C HIS A 43 5.87 -6.80 12.81
N ASP A 44 6.78 -5.81 12.81
CA ASP A 44 7.83 -5.62 11.79
C ASP A 44 7.35 -5.30 10.36
N PHE A 45 6.07 -4.95 10.17
CA PHE A 45 5.52 -4.49 8.89
C PHE A 45 5.81 -2.99 8.64
N GLN A 46 7.06 -2.55 8.84
CA GLN A 46 7.43 -1.13 8.92
C GLN A 46 7.05 -0.31 7.67
N ASN A 47 7.21 -0.87 6.47
CA ASN A 47 6.88 -0.18 5.21
C ASN A 47 5.38 0.08 5.09
N VAL A 48 4.56 -0.91 5.48
CA VAL A 48 3.10 -0.82 5.45
C VAL A 48 2.61 0.11 6.56
N ALA A 49 3.17 -0.02 7.77
CA ALA A 49 2.85 0.81 8.93
C ALA A 49 3.01 2.31 8.65
N ARG A 50 4.05 2.70 7.89
CA ARG A 50 4.26 4.10 7.49
C ARG A 50 3.35 4.54 6.36
N SER A 51 3.05 3.63 5.44
CA SER A 51 2.36 3.97 4.20
C SER A 51 0.85 4.04 4.36
N ILE A 52 0.28 3.28 5.30
CA ILE A 52 -1.15 3.28 5.58
C ILE A 52 -1.66 4.66 5.97
N LEU A 53 -0.83 5.45 6.67
CA LEU A 53 -1.15 6.83 7.13
C LEU A 53 -1.09 7.91 6.04
N ARG A 54 -0.68 7.55 4.81
CA ARG A 54 -0.64 8.50 3.69
C ARG A 54 -1.94 8.44 2.91
N ALA A 55 -2.27 9.48 2.16
CA ALA A 55 -3.41 9.40 1.24
C ALA A 55 -3.26 8.21 0.27
N PRO A 56 -4.37 7.56 -0.13
CA PRO A 56 -4.36 6.56 -1.19
C PRO A 56 -3.63 7.07 -2.42
N ARG A 57 -2.67 6.27 -2.91
CA ARG A 57 -1.85 6.61 -4.09
C ARG A 57 -2.36 5.92 -5.36
N VAL A 58 -3.27 4.96 -5.21
CA VAL A 58 -3.90 4.27 -6.33
C VAL A 58 -5.15 5.03 -6.69
N ASP A 59 -5.21 5.52 -7.93
CA ASP A 59 -6.49 5.86 -8.52
C ASP A 59 -7.14 4.53 -8.95
N LEU A 60 -8.14 4.09 -8.19
CA LEU A 60 -8.86 2.83 -8.46
C LEU A 60 -9.61 2.87 -9.80
N MET A 61 -9.74 4.05 -10.42
CA MET A 61 -10.36 4.25 -11.73
C MET A 61 -9.34 4.33 -12.88
N GLU A 62 -8.04 4.28 -12.60
CA GLU A 62 -7.03 4.23 -13.65
C GLU A 62 -7.08 2.86 -14.35
N PRO A 63 -7.22 2.82 -15.70
CA PRO A 63 -7.24 1.55 -16.42
C PRO A 63 -5.92 0.79 -16.20
N PRO A 64 -5.97 -0.54 -16.03
CA PRO A 64 -4.76 -1.33 -15.83
C PRO A 64 -3.82 -1.13 -17.03
N PRO A 65 -2.49 -1.11 -16.81
CA PRO A 65 -1.52 -0.93 -17.89
C PRO A 65 -1.70 -2.05 -18.94
N GLU A 66 -1.78 -1.67 -20.21
CA GLU A 66 -1.83 -2.63 -21.32
C GLU A 66 -0.55 -3.49 -21.31
N LEU A 67 -0.74 -4.83 -21.34
CA LEU A 67 0.31 -5.84 -21.31
C LEU A 67 0.91 -6.09 -22.70
#